data_AF-A0A942J3Y0-F1
#
_entry.id   AF-A0A942J3Y0-F1
#
_cell.length_a   1.000
_cell.length_b   1.000
_cell.length_c   1.000
_cell.angle_alpha   90.00
_cell.angle_beta   90.00
_cell.angle_gamma   90.00
#
_symmetry.space_group_name_H-M   'P 1'
#
loop_
_entity.id
_entity.type
_entity.pdbx_description
1 polymer ?
#
loop_
_entity_poly.entity_id
_entity_poly.type
_entity_poly.pdbx_seq_one_letter_code
_entity_poly.pdbx_strand_id
1 'polypeptide(L)'
;MTSDATADRIDPEHFRSVLGRHPTGVVVVTSLDEAGRPIGMTVGSFTSVSLDPPLVAFLPQRGSRTWAGIRARGSFCVNVLGAHQESVCRRMATADPGSKFDGVGWRPSAITGMPVIEDSVAVIDCTVDAVHAAGDHDIVVGAVEQLDTGAAAVPLVFYRGGYGSFVPTSLAAVDEDLLGQLRLVDRLRGELDRLAARLDTECTLVSLVRDQLILTASAGPARDSAASTRVGQRVPFLPPLGGVFAAWGGRARFDAWIAGLEPDDGADEVTSCRELAGRIRERGYVVALGHGATAHLESVSVEVPVRVPGHTPPPLHAAIAGVRSAYNPATLDATATYEFAYVSAPIFGEAGDVVLALSLYGPGEPVTGAAIEAYGREVTAMAAALSEGLAV
;
A
#
# COMPACT_ATOMS: atom_id res chain seq x y z
N MET A 1 25.74 -21.55 -42.44
CA MET A 1 25.45 -22.60 -41.42
C MET A 1 26.27 -22.30 -40.18
N THR A 2 25.76 -21.47 -39.27
CA THR A 2 26.37 -21.17 -37.95
C THR A 2 25.27 -20.58 -37.05
N SER A 3 24.43 -21.42 -36.43
CA SER A 3 23.38 -20.94 -35.51
C SER A 3 22.90 -21.98 -34.47
N ASP A 4 23.66 -23.05 -34.21
CA ASP A 4 23.14 -24.16 -33.36
C ASP A 4 23.94 -24.42 -32.08
N ALA A 5 25.01 -23.66 -31.81
CA ALA A 5 25.91 -23.96 -30.69
C ALA A 5 25.55 -23.29 -29.34
N THR A 6 24.60 -22.34 -29.32
CA THR A 6 24.23 -21.61 -28.09
C THR A 6 22.96 -22.13 -27.41
N ALA A 7 22.03 -22.74 -28.16
CA ALA A 7 20.81 -23.31 -27.59
C ALA A 7 21.11 -24.49 -26.64
N ASP A 8 22.19 -25.24 -26.89
CA ASP A 8 22.63 -26.36 -26.05
C ASP A 8 23.40 -25.95 -24.79
N ARG A 9 23.79 -24.68 -24.62
CA ARG A 9 24.61 -24.24 -23.47
C ARG A 9 23.82 -23.69 -22.29
N ILE A 10 22.59 -23.23 -22.50
CA ILE A 10 21.77 -22.58 -21.48
C ILE A 10 20.44 -23.33 -21.39
N ASP A 11 20.23 -23.99 -20.26
CA ASP A 11 18.97 -24.66 -19.97
C ASP A 11 17.80 -23.64 -19.96
N PRO A 12 16.72 -23.86 -20.75
CA PRO A 12 15.58 -22.95 -20.81
C PRO A 12 14.88 -22.74 -19.47
N GLU A 13 14.84 -23.75 -18.59
CA GLU A 13 14.24 -23.59 -17.26
C GLU A 13 15.11 -22.69 -16.37
N HIS A 14 16.42 -22.89 -16.40
CA HIS A 14 17.38 -22.02 -15.72
C HIS A 14 17.30 -20.58 -16.23
N PHE A 15 17.21 -20.36 -17.54
CA PHE A 15 17.04 -19.04 -18.14
C PHE A 15 15.79 -18.34 -17.61
N ARG A 16 14.63 -19.02 -17.62
CA ARG A 16 13.37 -18.48 -17.07
C ARG A 16 13.46 -18.21 -15.57
N SER A 17 14.12 -19.08 -14.82
CA SER A 17 14.32 -18.94 -13.38
C SER A 17 15.16 -17.70 -13.04
N VAL A 18 16.25 -17.47 -13.78
CA VAL A 18 17.11 -16.29 -13.60
C VAL A 18 16.38 -15.02 -14.01
N LEU A 19 15.77 -14.98 -15.21
CA LEU A 19 15.06 -13.80 -15.68
C LEU A 19 13.80 -13.48 -14.86
N GLY A 20 13.14 -14.49 -14.29
CA GLY A 20 12.01 -14.29 -13.38
C GLY A 20 12.36 -13.52 -12.10
N ARG A 21 13.65 -13.32 -11.80
CA ARG A 21 14.12 -12.46 -10.70
C ARG A 21 14.17 -10.98 -11.05
N HIS A 22 14.00 -10.61 -12.32
CA HIS A 22 13.84 -9.22 -12.73
C HIS A 22 12.33 -8.89 -12.75
N PRO A 23 11.83 -8.09 -11.79
CA PRO A 23 10.40 -7.77 -11.74
C PRO A 23 10.02 -6.89 -12.93
N THR A 24 8.81 -7.07 -13.43
CA THR A 24 8.27 -6.28 -14.54
C THR A 24 6.93 -5.69 -14.13
N GLY A 25 6.63 -4.48 -14.61
CA GLY A 25 5.26 -4.02 -14.67
C GLY A 25 4.48 -4.86 -15.69
N VAL A 26 3.16 -4.94 -15.50
CA VAL A 26 2.30 -5.70 -16.41
C VAL A 26 1.44 -4.75 -17.23
N VAL A 27 1.45 -4.92 -18.54
CA VAL A 27 0.59 -4.16 -19.44
C VAL A 27 -0.23 -5.08 -20.33
N VAL A 28 -1.37 -4.60 -20.79
CA VAL A 28 -2.16 -5.21 -21.87
C VAL A 28 -2.01 -4.36 -23.12
N VAL A 29 -1.47 -4.94 -24.18
CA VAL A 29 -1.44 -4.32 -25.51
C VAL A 29 -2.72 -4.70 -26.23
N THR A 30 -3.49 -3.70 -26.65
CA THR A 30 -4.80 -3.85 -27.29
C THR A 30 -4.79 -3.28 -28.71
N SER A 31 -5.68 -3.80 -29.54
CA SER A 31 -5.96 -3.28 -30.87
C SER A 31 -7.35 -3.76 -31.32
N LEU A 32 -7.71 -3.49 -32.57
CA LEU A 32 -8.94 -3.98 -33.21
C LEU A 32 -8.59 -4.92 -34.36
N ASP A 33 -9.23 -6.08 -34.41
CA ASP A 33 -9.13 -7.00 -35.56
C ASP A 33 -9.79 -6.42 -36.82
N GLU A 34 -9.73 -7.16 -37.93
CA GLU A 34 -10.32 -6.75 -39.21
C GLU A 34 -11.85 -6.52 -39.13
N ALA A 35 -12.54 -7.23 -38.24
CA ALA A 35 -13.98 -7.09 -38.00
C ALA A 35 -14.30 -5.97 -37.00
N GLY A 36 -13.31 -5.22 -36.52
CA GLY A 36 -13.49 -4.16 -35.53
C GLY A 36 -13.69 -4.67 -34.09
N ARG A 37 -13.40 -5.93 -33.81
CA ARG A 37 -13.51 -6.52 -32.47
C ARG A 37 -12.23 -6.27 -31.67
N PRO A 38 -12.33 -6.00 -30.36
CA PRO A 38 -11.16 -5.78 -29.53
C PRO A 38 -10.34 -7.05 -29.38
N ILE A 39 -9.03 -6.92 -29.57
CA ILE A 39 -8.03 -7.96 -29.34
C ILE A 39 -6.98 -7.43 -28.37
N GLY A 40 -6.43 -8.32 -27.54
CA GLY A 40 -5.49 -7.93 -26.50
C GLY A 40 -4.57 -9.06 -26.07
N MET A 41 -3.37 -8.70 -25.64
CA MET A 41 -2.40 -9.61 -25.06
C MET A 41 -1.67 -8.96 -23.87
N THR A 42 -1.49 -9.75 -22.82
CA THR A 42 -0.64 -9.39 -21.68
C THR A 42 0.83 -9.48 -22.09
N VAL A 43 1.62 -8.45 -21.77
CA VAL A 43 3.08 -8.47 -21.93
C VAL A 43 3.76 -7.91 -20.69
N GLY A 44 4.84 -8.55 -20.27
CA GLY A 44 5.77 -8.04 -19.23
C GLY A 44 7.04 -7.41 -19.82
N SER A 45 7.16 -7.38 -21.15
CA SER A 45 8.36 -6.92 -21.87
C SER A 45 8.31 -5.45 -22.26
N PHE A 46 7.31 -4.71 -21.78
CA PHE A 46 7.10 -3.31 -22.13
C PHE A 46 8.20 -2.40 -21.56
N THR A 47 8.68 -1.45 -22.34
CA THR A 47 9.68 -0.46 -21.91
C THR A 47 9.59 0.85 -22.71
N SER A 48 10.05 1.94 -22.11
CA SER A 48 10.30 3.21 -22.82
C SER A 48 11.60 3.12 -23.63
N VAL A 49 11.61 3.68 -24.84
CA VAL A 49 12.77 3.62 -25.75
C VAL A 49 13.41 4.99 -25.95
N SER A 50 12.61 6.02 -26.23
CA SER A 50 13.12 7.36 -26.56
C SER A 50 12.16 8.45 -26.08
N LEU A 51 12.72 9.62 -25.78
CA LEU A 51 11.95 10.83 -25.47
C LEU A 51 11.72 11.71 -26.71
N ASP A 52 12.68 11.74 -27.65
CA ASP A 52 12.60 12.53 -28.88
C ASP A 52 13.21 11.76 -30.08
N PRO A 53 12.38 11.20 -31.00
CA PRO A 53 10.92 11.14 -30.90
C PRO A 53 10.45 10.25 -29.74
N PRO A 54 9.22 10.41 -29.23
CA PRO A 54 8.71 9.61 -28.12
C PRO A 54 8.39 8.18 -28.60
N LEU A 55 9.16 7.21 -28.12
CA LEU A 55 9.07 5.80 -28.53
C LEU A 55 8.94 4.85 -27.34
N VAL A 56 8.17 3.79 -27.52
CA VAL A 56 8.04 2.66 -26.58
C VAL A 56 8.28 1.33 -27.31
N ALA A 57 8.52 0.24 -26.57
CA ALA A 57 8.64 -1.08 -27.16
C ALA A 57 7.99 -2.18 -26.32
N PHE A 58 7.59 -3.26 -27.00
CA PHE A 58 7.19 -4.53 -26.40
C PHE A 58 7.62 -5.71 -27.28
N LEU A 59 7.69 -6.90 -26.69
CA LEU A 59 8.19 -8.09 -27.35
C LEU A 59 7.14 -9.20 -27.40
N PRO A 60 6.31 -9.28 -28.47
CA PRO A 60 5.37 -10.37 -28.66
C PRO A 60 6.02 -11.59 -29.30
N GLN A 61 5.55 -12.79 -28.95
CA GLN A 61 5.96 -14.02 -29.62
C GLN A 61 5.48 -14.03 -31.07
N ARG A 62 6.33 -14.46 -32.01
CA ARG A 62 6.04 -14.43 -33.46
C ARG A 62 4.82 -15.26 -33.87
N GLY A 63 4.52 -16.32 -33.13
CA GLY A 63 3.35 -17.19 -33.35
C GLY A 63 2.02 -16.66 -32.78
N SER A 64 2.02 -15.48 -32.13
CA SER A 64 0.82 -14.93 -31.50
C SER A 64 -0.21 -14.46 -32.54
N ARG A 65 -1.44 -15.00 -32.44
CA ARG A 65 -2.58 -14.54 -33.27
C ARG A 65 -2.96 -13.09 -32.99
N THR A 66 -2.88 -12.68 -31.72
CA THR A 66 -3.15 -11.29 -31.34
C THR A 66 -2.10 -10.36 -31.92
N TRP A 67 -0.83 -10.75 -31.91
CA TRP A 67 0.24 -9.97 -32.54
C TRP A 67 0.01 -9.84 -34.04
N ALA A 68 -0.36 -10.92 -34.74
CA ALA A 68 -0.67 -10.85 -36.17
C ALA A 68 -1.78 -9.82 -36.47
N GLY A 69 -2.82 -9.75 -35.64
CA GLY A 69 -3.88 -8.75 -35.76
C GLY A 69 -3.40 -7.32 -35.48
N ILE A 70 -2.63 -7.12 -34.41
CA ILE A 70 -2.04 -5.81 -34.07
C ILE A 70 -1.13 -5.32 -35.20
N ARG A 71 -0.27 -6.20 -35.71
CA ARG A 71 0.66 -5.90 -36.80
C ARG A 71 -0.08 -5.54 -38.09
N ALA A 72 -1.18 -6.22 -38.41
CA ALA A 72 -2.00 -5.89 -39.57
C ALA A 72 -2.73 -4.55 -39.42
N ARG A 73 -3.17 -4.21 -38.19
CA ARG A 73 -3.81 -2.93 -37.89
C ARG A 73 -2.82 -1.75 -37.96
N GLY A 74 -1.59 -1.95 -37.50
CA GLY A 74 -0.55 -0.90 -37.47
C GLY A 74 -0.69 0.11 -36.31
N SER A 75 -1.68 -0.06 -35.43
CA SER A 75 -1.89 0.78 -34.25
C SER A 75 -2.28 -0.09 -33.05
N PHE A 76 -1.88 0.35 -31.87
CA PHE A 76 -2.15 -0.34 -30.61
C PHE A 76 -2.21 0.64 -29.45
N CYS A 77 -2.89 0.24 -28.38
CA CYS A 77 -2.86 0.95 -27.12
C CYS A 77 -2.20 0.07 -26.05
N VAL A 78 -1.32 0.66 -25.24
CA VAL A 78 -0.72 0.03 -24.08
C VAL A 78 -1.48 0.46 -22.84
N ASN A 79 -2.02 -0.50 -22.11
CA ASN A 79 -2.79 -0.31 -20.89
C ASN A 79 -1.97 -0.82 -19.71
N VAL A 80 -1.42 0.08 -18.89
CA VAL A 80 -0.65 -0.29 -17.70
C VAL A 80 -1.63 -0.68 -16.60
N LEU A 81 -1.57 -1.92 -16.12
CA LEU A 81 -2.57 -2.45 -15.20
C LEU A 81 -2.28 -2.09 -13.74
N GLY A 82 -3.34 -1.83 -12.99
CA GLY A 82 -3.30 -1.74 -11.53
C GLY A 82 -3.34 -3.12 -10.87
N ALA A 83 -2.88 -3.23 -9.62
CA ALA A 83 -2.87 -4.48 -8.86
C ALA A 83 -4.27 -5.12 -8.74
N HIS A 84 -5.31 -4.29 -8.70
CA HIS A 84 -6.71 -4.74 -8.68
C HIS A 84 -7.17 -5.41 -9.98
N GLN A 85 -6.42 -5.26 -11.09
CA GLN A 85 -6.76 -5.79 -12.42
C GLN A 85 -6.05 -7.13 -12.73
N GLU A 86 -5.61 -7.88 -11.73
CA GLU A 86 -5.02 -9.22 -11.93
C GLU A 86 -5.96 -10.13 -12.74
N SER A 87 -7.27 -10.06 -12.50
CA SER A 87 -8.28 -10.82 -13.23
C SER A 87 -8.30 -10.48 -14.72
N VAL A 88 -8.17 -9.21 -15.08
CA VAL A 88 -8.06 -8.72 -16.47
C VAL A 88 -6.76 -9.24 -17.09
N CYS A 89 -5.64 -9.11 -16.38
CA CYS A 89 -4.35 -9.63 -16.83
C CYS A 89 -4.40 -11.13 -17.19
N ARG A 90 -4.93 -11.95 -16.28
CA ARG A 90 -5.06 -13.40 -16.48
C ARG A 90 -5.94 -13.73 -17.68
N ARG A 91 -7.04 -12.99 -17.85
CA ARG A 91 -7.95 -13.16 -18.98
C ARG A 91 -7.28 -12.82 -20.31
N MET A 92 -6.52 -11.74 -20.36
CA MET A 92 -5.81 -11.31 -21.58
C MET A 92 -4.66 -12.24 -21.97
N ALA A 93 -4.16 -13.05 -21.02
CA ALA A 93 -3.13 -14.08 -21.25
C ALA A 93 -3.67 -15.41 -21.81
N THR A 94 -5.00 -15.62 -21.89
CA THR A 94 -5.56 -16.87 -22.42
C THR A 94 -5.35 -17.02 -23.93
N ALA A 95 -5.45 -18.25 -24.44
CA ALA A 95 -5.29 -18.52 -25.87
C ALA A 95 -6.54 -18.18 -26.70
N ASP A 96 -7.73 -18.23 -26.10
CA ASP A 96 -9.00 -17.95 -26.77
C ASP A 96 -9.21 -16.43 -26.94
N PRO A 97 -9.18 -15.89 -28.17
CA PRO A 97 -9.33 -14.45 -28.40
C PRO A 97 -10.78 -13.98 -28.24
N GLY A 98 -11.77 -14.87 -28.42
CA GLY A 98 -13.18 -14.49 -28.54
C GLY A 98 -13.82 -14.00 -27.24
N SER A 99 -13.30 -14.45 -26.10
CA SER A 99 -13.86 -14.18 -24.76
C SER A 99 -13.04 -13.19 -23.91
N LYS A 100 -11.93 -12.67 -24.46
CA LYS A 100 -10.98 -11.86 -23.68
C LYS A 100 -11.54 -10.55 -23.14
N PHE A 101 -12.51 -9.96 -23.85
CA PHE A 101 -13.12 -8.69 -23.48
C PHE A 101 -14.51 -8.82 -22.85
N ASP A 102 -15.00 -10.05 -22.65
CA ASP A 102 -16.32 -10.27 -22.06
C ASP A 102 -16.39 -9.72 -20.63
N GLY A 103 -17.18 -8.67 -20.39
CA GLY A 103 -17.24 -8.03 -19.06
C GLY A 103 -15.96 -7.28 -18.67
N VAL A 104 -15.09 -6.94 -19.63
CA VAL A 104 -13.99 -5.97 -19.44
C VAL A 104 -14.44 -4.64 -20.04
N GLY A 105 -14.60 -3.62 -19.20
CA GLY A 105 -14.94 -2.27 -19.63
C GLY A 105 -13.80 -1.66 -20.45
N TRP A 106 -14.12 -1.06 -21.60
CA TRP A 106 -13.15 -0.37 -22.44
C TRP A 106 -13.81 0.72 -23.27
N ARG A 107 -12.99 1.69 -23.68
CA ARG A 107 -13.37 2.81 -24.56
C ARG A 107 -12.34 3.00 -25.68
N PRO A 108 -12.69 3.60 -26.81
CA PRO A 108 -11.71 3.96 -27.83
C PRO A 108 -10.69 4.99 -27.30
N SER A 109 -9.43 4.87 -27.72
CA SER A 109 -8.43 5.93 -27.53
C SER A 109 -8.76 7.16 -28.39
N ALA A 110 -8.23 8.32 -28.00
CA ALA A 110 -8.60 9.58 -28.64
C ALA A 110 -8.01 9.75 -30.05
N ILE A 111 -6.83 9.16 -30.33
CA ILE A 111 -6.13 9.36 -31.59
C ILE A 111 -6.33 8.17 -32.54
N THR A 112 -5.95 6.97 -32.13
CA THR A 112 -6.01 5.78 -33.01
C THR A 112 -7.32 5.01 -32.91
N GLY A 113 -8.13 5.25 -31.87
CA GLY A 113 -9.35 4.52 -31.58
C GLY A 113 -9.13 3.11 -31.01
N MET A 114 -7.90 2.77 -30.60
CA MET A 114 -7.59 1.44 -30.04
C MET A 114 -8.16 1.28 -28.62
N PRO A 115 -8.50 0.05 -28.18
CA PRO A 115 -9.19 -0.15 -26.90
C PRO A 115 -8.37 0.29 -25.68
N VAL A 116 -8.87 1.26 -24.94
CA VAL A 116 -8.39 1.66 -23.62
C VAL A 116 -9.20 0.91 -22.57
N ILE A 117 -8.56 0.07 -21.77
CA ILE A 117 -9.19 -0.67 -20.68
C ILE A 117 -9.45 0.29 -19.52
N GLU A 118 -10.68 0.29 -19.01
CA GLU A 118 -11.08 1.10 -17.86
C GLU A 118 -10.24 0.78 -16.61
N ASP A 119 -10.02 1.77 -15.75
CA ASP A 119 -9.24 1.68 -14.51
C ASP A 119 -7.75 1.31 -14.67
N SER A 120 -7.22 1.30 -15.90
CA SER A 120 -5.78 1.22 -16.14
C SER A 120 -5.06 2.39 -15.45
N VAL A 121 -3.85 2.16 -14.93
CA VAL A 121 -3.03 3.17 -14.21
C VAL A 121 -2.41 4.18 -15.17
N ALA A 122 -2.10 3.76 -16.39
CA ALA A 122 -1.63 4.64 -17.46
C ALA A 122 -2.02 4.06 -18.81
N VAL A 123 -2.15 4.94 -19.80
CA VAL A 123 -2.59 4.62 -21.16
C VAL A 123 -1.65 5.28 -22.14
N ILE A 124 -1.19 4.53 -23.14
CA ILE A 124 -0.24 5.01 -24.16
C ILE A 124 -0.76 4.55 -25.52
N ASP A 125 -1.21 5.51 -26.32
CA ASP A 125 -1.75 5.30 -27.66
C ASP A 125 -0.63 5.40 -28.71
N CYS A 126 -0.50 4.37 -29.55
CA CYS A 126 0.67 4.20 -30.41
C CYS A 126 0.33 3.77 -31.84
N THR A 127 1.19 4.19 -32.77
CA THR A 127 1.33 3.57 -34.09
C THR A 127 2.61 2.72 -34.15
N VAL A 128 2.63 1.69 -34.99
CA VAL A 128 3.83 0.85 -35.16
C VAL A 128 4.87 1.61 -35.99
N ASP A 129 6.03 1.87 -35.39
CA ASP A 129 7.16 2.56 -36.02
C ASP A 129 8.12 1.57 -36.69
N ALA A 130 8.53 0.52 -35.96
CA ALA A 130 9.44 -0.50 -36.47
C ALA A 130 9.18 -1.88 -35.86
N VAL A 131 9.56 -2.93 -36.60
CA VAL A 131 9.51 -4.32 -36.14
C VAL A 131 10.82 -5.02 -36.49
N HIS A 132 11.52 -5.53 -35.49
CA HIS A 132 12.78 -6.26 -35.64
C HIS A 132 12.63 -7.71 -35.18
N ALA A 133 13.13 -8.66 -35.97
CA ALA A 133 13.14 -10.07 -35.57
C ALA A 133 14.18 -10.31 -34.45
N ALA A 134 13.79 -10.97 -33.37
CA ALA A 134 14.65 -11.27 -32.23
C ALA A 134 14.41 -12.70 -31.71
N GLY A 135 14.95 -13.68 -32.44
CA GLY A 135 14.74 -15.11 -32.12
C GLY A 135 13.29 -15.54 -32.36
N ASP A 136 12.65 -16.07 -31.32
CA ASP A 136 11.25 -16.50 -31.31
C ASP A 136 10.23 -15.36 -31.03
N HIS A 137 10.73 -14.16 -30.74
CA HIS A 137 9.96 -12.93 -30.55
C HIS A 137 10.27 -11.89 -31.63
N ASP A 138 9.38 -10.92 -31.78
CA ASP A 138 9.67 -9.66 -32.46
C ASP A 138 9.94 -8.57 -31.40
N ILE A 139 10.76 -7.57 -31.72
CA ILE A 139 10.85 -6.30 -30.99
C ILE A 139 10.02 -5.30 -31.76
N VAL A 140 8.92 -4.85 -31.17
CA VAL A 140 8.00 -3.89 -31.76
C VAL A 140 8.27 -2.53 -31.13
N VAL A 141 8.65 -1.56 -31.95
CA VAL A 141 8.80 -0.15 -31.57
C VAL A 141 7.54 0.58 -31.99
N GLY A 142 6.94 1.32 -31.07
CA GLY A 142 5.77 2.16 -31.32
C GLY A 142 6.09 3.64 -31.14
N ALA A 143 5.62 4.44 -32.08
CA ALA A 143 5.58 5.89 -31.95
C ALA A 143 4.39 6.27 -31.06
N VAL A 144 4.65 7.07 -30.04
CA VAL A 144 3.61 7.53 -29.10
C VAL A 144 2.87 8.70 -29.72
N GLU A 145 1.57 8.52 -29.93
CA GLU A 145 0.67 9.55 -30.46
C GLU A 145 0.05 10.37 -29.32
N GLN A 146 -0.28 9.69 -28.21
CA GLN A 146 -0.84 10.28 -27.01
C GLN A 146 -0.53 9.39 -25.80
N LEU A 147 -0.36 9.98 -24.63
CA LEU A 147 -0.34 9.26 -23.35
C LEU A 147 -1.17 10.01 -22.32
N ASP A 148 -1.69 9.27 -21.34
CA ASP A 148 -2.48 9.81 -20.24
C ASP A 148 -2.24 9.03 -18.95
N THR A 149 -2.38 9.72 -17.82
CA THR A 149 -2.49 9.09 -16.51
C THR A 149 -3.89 8.52 -16.35
N GLY A 150 -3.98 7.31 -15.81
CA GLY A 150 -5.25 6.66 -15.55
C GLY A 150 -5.64 6.69 -14.07
N ALA A 151 -6.20 5.59 -13.58
CA ALA A 151 -6.64 5.49 -12.19
C ALA A 151 -5.47 5.62 -11.21
N ALA A 152 -5.72 6.29 -10.08
CA ALA A 152 -4.80 6.36 -8.95
C ALA A 152 -4.72 5.01 -8.22
N ALA A 153 -4.04 4.04 -8.82
CA ALA A 153 -3.85 2.70 -8.27
C ALA A 153 -2.38 2.27 -8.34
N VAL A 154 -1.96 1.41 -7.40
CA VAL A 154 -0.62 0.81 -7.44
C VAL A 154 -0.51 -0.15 -8.63
N PRO A 155 0.62 -0.17 -9.35
CA PRO A 155 0.78 -1.00 -10.53
C PRO A 155 0.81 -2.49 -10.18
N LEU A 156 0.29 -3.31 -11.09
CA LEU A 156 0.46 -4.76 -11.06
C LEU A 156 1.92 -5.10 -11.43
N VAL A 157 2.56 -5.89 -10.57
CA VAL A 157 3.93 -6.37 -10.75
C VAL A 157 3.91 -7.88 -10.96
N PHE A 158 4.73 -8.35 -11.90
CA PHE A 158 5.00 -9.77 -12.09
C PHE A 158 6.42 -10.11 -11.63
N TYR A 159 6.54 -11.08 -10.73
CA TYR A 159 7.81 -11.51 -10.14
C TYR A 159 7.80 -13.01 -9.86
N ARG A 160 8.82 -13.73 -10.36
CA ARG A 160 9.01 -15.18 -10.16
C ARG A 160 7.78 -16.05 -10.43
N GLY A 161 6.98 -15.72 -11.44
CA GLY A 161 5.79 -16.48 -11.82
C GLY A 161 4.51 -16.08 -11.07
N GLY A 162 4.60 -15.16 -10.12
CA GLY A 162 3.47 -14.65 -9.35
C GLY A 162 3.14 -13.18 -9.65
N TYR A 163 1.92 -12.79 -9.30
CA TYR A 163 1.46 -11.41 -9.32
C TYR A 163 1.62 -10.79 -7.93
N GLY A 164 1.86 -9.48 -7.90
CA GLY A 164 1.93 -8.68 -6.68
C GLY A 164 1.73 -7.21 -6.99
N SER A 165 1.93 -6.37 -5.98
CA SER A 165 1.84 -4.91 -6.09
C SER A 165 3.16 -4.25 -5.73
N PHE A 166 3.38 -3.05 -6.26
CA PHE A 166 4.48 -2.21 -5.78
C PHE A 166 4.10 -1.61 -4.42
N VAL A 167 4.94 -1.87 -3.42
CA VAL A 167 4.86 -1.21 -2.11
C VAL A 167 6.06 -0.30 -1.94
N PRO A 168 5.87 1.03 -1.95
CA PRO A 168 6.98 1.95 -1.80
C PRO A 168 7.56 1.85 -0.39
N THR A 169 8.88 1.83 -0.26
CA THR A 169 9.57 1.82 1.03
C THR A 169 9.87 3.22 1.57
N SER A 170 9.61 4.27 0.79
CA SER A 170 9.82 5.68 1.14
C SER A 170 8.52 6.48 1.02
N LEU A 171 8.36 7.49 1.88
CA LEU A 171 7.29 8.51 1.80
C LEU A 171 7.27 9.27 0.46
N ALA A 172 8.37 9.21 -0.31
CA ALA A 172 8.50 9.89 -1.59
C ALA A 172 7.69 9.28 -2.75
N ALA A 173 7.23 8.03 -2.63
CA ALA A 173 6.31 7.43 -3.59
C ALA A 173 4.91 7.54 -3.00
N VAL A 174 4.29 8.68 -3.30
CA VAL A 174 3.15 9.19 -2.58
C VAL A 174 1.87 8.48 -3.00
N ASP A 175 1.12 7.99 -2.02
CA ASP A 175 -0.31 7.74 -2.14
C ASP A 175 -1.02 9.10 -2.05
N GLU A 176 -2.03 9.40 -2.87
CA GLU A 176 -2.78 10.67 -2.76
C GLU A 176 -3.33 10.88 -1.34
N ASP A 177 -3.73 9.78 -0.69
CA ASP A 177 -4.19 9.74 0.71
C ASP A 177 -3.11 10.24 1.70
N LEU A 178 -1.83 9.96 1.46
CA LEU A 178 -0.74 10.36 2.36
C LEU A 178 -0.35 11.85 2.17
N LEU A 179 -0.51 12.40 0.97
CA LEU A 179 -0.28 13.82 0.70
C LEU A 179 -1.21 14.71 1.52
N GLY A 180 -2.49 14.34 1.61
CA GLY A 180 -3.47 15.02 2.47
C GLY A 180 -3.04 14.98 3.94
N GLN A 181 -2.64 13.80 4.41
CA GLN A 181 -2.17 13.58 5.79
C GLN A 181 -0.90 14.38 6.12
N LEU A 182 0.06 14.46 5.20
CA LEU A 182 1.30 15.21 5.42
C LEU A 182 1.06 16.72 5.49
N ARG A 183 0.09 17.26 4.73
CA ARG A 183 -0.32 18.67 4.85
C ARG A 183 -0.93 18.97 6.23
N LEU A 184 -1.77 18.06 6.74
CA LEU A 184 -2.30 18.17 8.09
C LEU A 184 -1.18 18.14 9.12
N VAL A 185 -0.25 17.20 8.99
CA VAL A 185 0.91 17.08 9.87
C VAL A 185 1.79 18.34 9.87
N ASP A 186 1.99 18.98 8.73
CA ASP A 186 2.72 20.26 8.64
C ASP A 186 2.00 21.39 9.40
N ARG A 187 0.67 21.49 9.24
CA ARG A 187 -0.18 22.44 10.00
C ARG A 187 -0.10 22.20 11.51
N LEU A 188 -0.03 20.94 11.95
CA LEU A 188 -0.02 20.56 13.37
C LEU A 188 1.38 20.55 13.99
N ARG A 189 2.46 20.70 13.20
CA ARG A 189 3.84 20.58 13.68
C ARG A 189 4.15 21.49 14.86
N GLY A 190 3.77 22.76 14.76
CA GLY A 190 4.03 23.75 15.80
C GLY A 190 3.33 23.42 17.12
N GLU A 191 2.11 22.87 17.07
CA GLU A 191 1.41 22.45 18.29
C GLU A 191 2.02 21.18 18.89
N LEU A 192 2.43 20.23 18.03
CA LEU A 192 3.11 19.01 18.46
C LEU A 192 4.43 19.32 19.19
N ASP A 193 5.23 20.26 18.66
CA ASP A 193 6.49 20.68 19.28
C ASP A 193 6.27 21.35 20.65
N ARG A 194 5.26 22.24 20.76
CA ARG A 194 4.91 22.89 22.02
C ARG A 194 4.42 21.89 23.06
N LEU A 195 3.62 20.90 22.63
CA LEU A 195 3.13 19.84 23.50
C LEU A 195 4.27 18.99 24.04
N ALA A 196 5.15 18.53 23.16
CA ALA A 196 6.31 17.73 23.53
C ALA A 196 7.23 18.47 24.51
N ALA A 197 7.48 19.76 24.28
CA ALA A 197 8.27 20.59 25.19
C ALA A 197 7.58 20.83 26.54
N ARG A 198 6.25 21.00 26.56
CA ARG A 198 5.49 21.21 27.81
C ARG A 198 5.46 19.97 28.70
N LEU A 199 5.35 18.80 28.09
CA LEU A 199 5.21 17.52 28.80
C LEU A 199 6.55 16.80 29.00
N ASP A 200 7.63 17.30 28.42
CA ASP A 200 8.95 16.67 28.37
C ASP A 200 8.86 15.18 27.95
N THR A 201 8.06 14.92 26.92
CA THR A 201 7.83 13.56 26.41
C THR A 201 7.77 13.53 24.89
N GLU A 202 8.08 12.37 24.34
CA GLU A 202 7.91 12.13 22.92
C GLU A 202 6.42 12.12 22.55
N CYS A 203 6.07 12.93 21.56
CA CYS A 203 4.74 13.01 20.98
C CYS A 203 4.82 12.58 19.51
N THR A 204 3.88 11.76 19.06
CA THR A 204 3.85 11.29 17.67
C THR A 204 2.48 11.44 17.03
N LEU A 205 2.48 11.61 15.71
CA LEU A 205 1.28 11.52 14.89
C LEU A 205 1.36 10.26 14.04
N VAL A 206 0.28 9.50 14.05
CA VAL A 206 0.09 8.31 13.22
C VAL A 206 -1.04 8.59 12.24
N SER A 207 -0.87 8.22 10.98
CA SER A 207 -1.90 8.24 9.95
C SER A 207 -2.25 6.81 9.56
N LEU A 208 -3.52 6.53 9.28
CA LEU A 208 -3.92 5.30 8.61
C LEU A 208 -3.99 5.57 7.10
N VAL A 209 -3.16 4.88 6.32
CA VAL A 209 -3.19 4.90 4.86
C VAL A 209 -3.43 3.48 4.39
N ARG A 210 -4.58 3.27 3.75
CA ARG A 210 -5.08 1.93 3.39
C ARG A 210 -5.15 1.01 4.61
N ASP A 211 -4.39 -0.09 4.61
CA ASP A 211 -4.28 -1.09 5.68
C ASP A 211 -2.99 -0.94 6.51
N GLN A 212 -2.35 0.23 6.47
CA GLN A 212 -1.09 0.49 7.17
C GLN A 212 -1.16 1.76 8.02
N LEU A 213 -0.74 1.62 9.27
CA LEU A 213 -0.49 2.73 10.16
C LEU A 213 0.92 3.26 9.87
N ILE A 214 1.03 4.56 9.59
CA ILE A 214 2.27 5.23 9.24
C ILE A 214 2.57 6.26 10.31
N LEU A 215 3.76 6.20 10.93
CA LEU A 215 4.23 7.27 11.81
C LEU A 215 4.60 8.48 10.95
N THR A 216 3.81 9.55 10.98
CA THR A 216 3.98 10.71 10.09
C THR A 216 4.67 11.89 10.76
N ALA A 217 4.70 11.93 12.10
CA ALA A 217 5.48 12.90 12.85
C ALA A 217 5.97 12.34 14.19
N SER A 218 7.11 12.86 14.64
CA SER A 218 7.58 12.77 16.03
C SER A 218 8.14 14.12 16.45
N ALA A 219 7.97 14.48 17.73
CA ALA A 219 8.53 15.65 18.40
C ALA A 219 8.88 15.30 19.85
N GLY A 220 9.85 16.02 20.43
CA GLY A 220 10.32 15.79 21.80
C GLY A 220 11.59 14.95 21.90
N PRO A 221 12.03 14.63 23.13
CA PRO A 221 13.22 13.82 23.34
C PRO A 221 13.02 12.42 22.77
N ALA A 222 13.86 12.03 21.81
CA ALA A 222 13.85 10.68 21.27
C ALA A 222 14.18 9.68 22.39
N ARG A 223 13.31 8.70 22.61
CA ARG A 223 13.62 7.55 23.48
C ARG A 223 14.68 6.72 22.77
N ASP A 224 15.69 6.23 23.51
CA ASP A 224 16.84 5.44 23.02
C ASP A 224 16.46 4.49 21.86
N SER A 225 16.53 4.98 20.62
CA SER A 225 16.19 4.24 19.42
C SER A 225 17.44 4.18 18.55
N ALA A 226 17.80 2.98 18.14
CA ALA A 226 18.92 2.75 17.20
C ALA A 226 18.71 3.44 15.83
N ALA A 227 17.51 3.98 15.54
CA ALA A 227 17.17 4.73 14.35
C ALA A 227 17.10 6.25 14.64
N SER A 228 17.79 7.04 13.83
CA SER A 228 17.81 8.53 13.94
C SER A 228 16.45 9.22 13.72
N THR A 229 15.48 8.52 13.11
CA THR A 229 14.08 8.97 12.99
C THR A 229 13.16 7.78 12.73
N ARG A 230 11.98 7.78 13.37
CA ARG A 230 10.93 6.77 13.18
C ARG A 230 9.87 7.21 12.17
N VAL A 231 9.94 8.44 11.68
CA VAL A 231 8.98 8.97 10.70
C VAL A 231 9.06 8.17 9.40
N GLY A 232 7.90 7.74 8.89
CA GLY A 232 7.76 6.84 7.75
C GLY A 232 7.67 5.36 8.10
N GLN A 233 7.89 4.98 9.37
CA GLN A 233 7.71 3.61 9.86
C GLN A 233 6.27 3.16 9.64
N ARG A 234 6.11 1.91 9.20
CA ARG A 234 4.82 1.30 8.89
C ARG A 234 4.55 0.08 9.75
N VAL A 235 3.37 0.04 10.35
CA VAL A 235 2.86 -1.12 11.09
C VAL A 235 1.49 -1.52 10.53
N PRO A 236 1.12 -2.81 10.56
CA PRO A 236 -0.12 -3.28 9.96
C PRO A 236 -1.33 -2.77 10.74
N PHE A 237 -2.42 -2.49 10.02
CA PHE A 237 -3.70 -2.12 10.62
C PHE A 237 -4.50 -3.38 11.01
N LEU A 238 -4.21 -3.94 12.19
CA LEU A 238 -4.88 -5.13 12.72
C LEU A 238 -4.88 -5.14 14.27
N PRO A 239 -5.78 -5.86 14.94
CA PRO A 239 -5.88 -5.88 16.39
C PRO A 239 -4.57 -6.31 17.09
N PRO A 240 -4.16 -5.63 18.18
CA PRO A 240 -4.83 -4.48 18.80
C PRO A 240 -4.44 -3.13 18.18
N LEU A 241 -3.46 -3.11 17.27
CA LEU A 241 -2.91 -1.90 16.65
C LEU A 241 -3.96 -1.15 15.83
N GLY A 242 -3.94 0.17 15.89
CA GLY A 242 -4.91 0.98 15.16
C GLY A 242 -6.32 1.00 15.77
N GLY A 243 -6.47 0.52 17.01
CA GLY A 243 -7.76 0.52 17.71
C GLY A 243 -8.46 1.89 17.72
N VAL A 244 -7.71 2.99 17.76
CA VAL A 244 -8.25 4.36 17.60
C VAL A 244 -8.98 4.50 16.26
N PHE A 245 -8.33 4.19 15.14
CA PHE A 245 -8.97 4.28 13.82
C PHE A 245 -10.16 3.32 13.66
N ALA A 246 -10.06 2.11 14.22
CA ALA A 246 -11.13 1.12 14.15
C ALA A 246 -12.37 1.52 15.00
N ALA A 247 -12.16 2.18 16.14
CA ALA A 247 -13.23 2.51 17.07
C ALA A 247 -14.20 3.57 16.54
N TRP A 248 -13.73 4.49 15.69
CA TRP A 248 -14.55 5.56 15.09
C TRP A 248 -14.69 5.49 13.57
N GLY A 249 -14.02 4.54 12.90
CA GLY A 249 -14.00 4.41 11.43
C GLY A 249 -15.24 3.83 10.75
N GLY A 250 -16.33 3.63 11.49
CA GLY A 250 -17.53 2.96 11.00
C GLY A 250 -17.32 1.48 10.68
N ARG A 251 -18.33 0.88 10.03
CA ARG A 251 -18.35 -0.58 9.81
C ARG A 251 -17.24 -1.06 8.87
N ALA A 252 -17.03 -0.38 7.74
CA ALA A 252 -16.04 -0.80 6.74
C ALA A 252 -14.62 -0.82 7.32
N ARG A 253 -14.24 0.21 8.11
CA ARG A 253 -12.91 0.27 8.72
C ARG A 253 -12.75 -0.76 9.85
N PHE A 254 -13.81 -1.02 10.61
CA PHE A 254 -13.78 -2.08 11.61
C PHE A 254 -13.67 -3.48 10.98
N ASP A 255 -14.41 -3.74 9.90
CA ASP A 255 -14.36 -5.01 9.16
C ASP A 255 -12.95 -5.24 8.55
N ALA A 256 -12.32 -4.18 8.02
CA ALA A 256 -10.93 -4.23 7.54
C ALA A 256 -9.92 -4.50 8.67
N TRP A 257 -10.14 -3.93 9.86
CA TRP A 257 -9.28 -4.15 11.02
C TRP A 257 -9.30 -5.62 11.46
N ILE A 258 -10.48 -6.20 11.66
CA ILE A 258 -10.61 -7.61 12.11
C ILE A 258 -10.25 -8.62 11.02
N ALA A 259 -10.19 -8.22 9.75
CA ALA A 259 -9.72 -9.10 8.67
C ALA A 259 -8.24 -9.48 8.81
N GLY A 260 -7.47 -8.77 9.64
CA GLY A 260 -6.09 -9.12 10.00
C GLY A 260 -5.95 -10.14 11.13
N LEU A 261 -7.05 -10.64 11.70
CA LEU A 261 -7.03 -11.78 12.63
C LEU A 261 -6.73 -13.08 11.88
N GLU A 262 -6.12 -14.06 12.55
CA GLU A 262 -5.86 -15.37 11.94
C GLU A 262 -7.15 -16.16 11.75
N PRO A 263 -7.23 -17.08 10.77
CA PRO A 263 -8.43 -17.90 10.55
C PRO A 263 -8.84 -18.75 11.76
N ASP A 264 -7.90 -19.07 12.65
CA ASP A 264 -8.12 -19.82 13.89
C ASP A 264 -8.59 -18.92 15.05
N ASP A 265 -8.53 -17.59 14.90
CA ASP A 265 -9.10 -16.62 15.82
C ASP A 265 -10.63 -16.62 15.66
N GLY A 266 -11.31 -17.50 16.39
CA GLY A 266 -12.75 -17.74 16.28
C GLY A 266 -13.65 -16.53 16.60
N ALA A 267 -14.96 -16.76 16.66
CA ALA A 267 -15.98 -15.73 16.91
C ALA A 267 -15.79 -14.94 18.24
N ASP A 268 -15.06 -15.53 19.19
CA ASP A 268 -14.73 -14.93 20.49
C ASP A 268 -13.72 -13.77 20.36
N GLU A 269 -12.79 -13.84 19.40
CA GLU A 269 -11.78 -12.81 19.17
C GLU A 269 -12.41 -11.56 18.52
N VAL A 270 -13.33 -11.75 17.57
CA VAL A 270 -14.11 -10.66 16.96
C VAL A 270 -14.96 -9.96 18.01
N THR A 271 -15.56 -10.72 18.94
CA THR A 271 -16.32 -10.16 20.07
C THR A 271 -15.40 -9.32 20.95
N SER A 272 -14.22 -9.84 21.31
CA SER A 272 -13.20 -9.12 22.07
C SER A 272 -12.75 -7.82 21.38
N CYS A 273 -12.63 -7.82 20.05
CA CYS A 273 -12.32 -6.62 19.27
C CYS A 273 -13.44 -5.58 19.31
N ARG A 274 -14.72 -6.00 19.28
CA ARG A 274 -15.87 -5.09 19.42
C ARG A 274 -15.90 -4.46 20.82
N GLU A 275 -15.66 -5.26 21.86
CA GLU A 275 -15.56 -4.77 23.23
C GLU A 275 -14.40 -3.81 23.41
N LEU A 276 -13.23 -4.13 22.84
CA LEU A 276 -12.07 -3.25 22.83
C LEU A 276 -12.41 -1.90 22.17
N ALA A 277 -13.02 -1.91 20.99
CA ALA A 277 -13.46 -0.68 20.32
C ALA A 277 -14.50 0.10 21.14
N GLY A 278 -15.40 -0.59 21.84
CA GLY A 278 -16.34 0.01 22.80
C GLY A 278 -15.62 0.73 23.93
N ARG A 279 -14.68 0.06 24.60
CA ARG A 279 -13.87 0.65 25.67
C ARG A 279 -13.06 1.85 25.20
N ILE A 280 -12.50 1.79 23.99
CA ILE A 280 -11.77 2.91 23.39
C ILE A 280 -12.70 4.12 23.19
N ARG A 281 -13.93 3.91 22.70
CA ARG A 281 -14.92 4.99 22.55
C ARG A 281 -15.33 5.60 23.89
N GLU A 282 -15.60 4.75 24.89
CA GLU A 282 -16.00 5.19 26.23
C GLU A 282 -14.89 5.97 26.93
N ARG A 283 -13.64 5.51 26.80
CA ARG A 283 -12.46 6.16 27.40
C ARG A 283 -12.00 7.40 26.62
N GLY A 284 -12.22 7.43 25.30
CA GLY A 284 -11.77 8.51 24.40
C GLY A 284 -10.32 8.41 23.95
N TYR A 285 -9.58 7.41 24.44
CA TYR A 285 -8.18 7.14 24.08
C TYR A 285 -7.82 5.68 24.35
N VAL A 286 -6.71 5.24 23.78
CA VAL A 286 -6.05 3.95 24.04
C VAL A 286 -4.96 4.13 25.08
N VAL A 287 -4.77 3.12 25.94
CA VAL A 287 -3.59 2.97 26.80
C VAL A 287 -2.78 1.77 26.34
N ALA A 288 -1.47 1.91 26.17
CA ALA A 288 -0.55 0.79 26.02
C ALA A 288 0.35 0.67 27.25
N LEU A 289 0.37 -0.53 27.84
CA LEU A 289 1.27 -0.89 28.94
C LEU A 289 2.37 -1.84 28.44
N GLY A 290 3.45 -1.96 29.22
CA GLY A 290 4.61 -2.80 28.90
C GLY A 290 5.58 -2.09 27.97
N HIS A 291 6.49 -1.30 28.55
CA HIS A 291 7.44 -0.51 27.77
C HIS A 291 8.35 -1.41 26.93
N GLY A 292 8.83 -2.53 27.48
CA GLY A 292 9.68 -3.49 26.78
C GLY A 292 8.98 -4.21 25.61
N ALA A 293 7.73 -4.64 25.80
CA ALA A 293 6.96 -5.29 24.72
C ALA A 293 6.65 -4.32 23.57
N THR A 294 6.33 -3.07 23.91
CA THR A 294 6.10 -2.00 22.92
C THR A 294 7.39 -1.64 22.17
N ALA A 295 8.51 -1.46 22.88
CA ALA A 295 9.81 -1.18 22.27
C ALA A 295 10.28 -2.33 21.37
N HIS A 296 10.00 -3.59 21.76
CA HIS A 296 10.28 -4.75 20.93
C HIS A 296 9.46 -4.74 19.63
N LEU A 297 8.15 -4.48 19.70
CA LEU A 297 7.29 -4.32 18.52
C LEU A 297 7.80 -3.21 17.60
N GLU A 298 8.17 -2.06 18.17
CA GLU A 298 8.74 -0.95 17.42
C GLU A 298 10.04 -1.36 16.71
N SER A 299 10.98 -2.00 17.41
CA SER A 299 12.24 -2.49 16.82
C SER A 299 12.00 -3.48 15.67
N VAL A 300 11.15 -4.49 15.89
CA VAL A 300 10.87 -5.51 14.87
C VAL A 300 10.20 -4.91 13.65
N SER A 301 9.31 -3.94 13.81
CA SER A 301 8.65 -3.29 12.66
C SER A 301 9.57 -2.40 11.83
N VAL A 302 10.66 -1.88 12.41
CA VAL A 302 11.72 -1.18 11.65
C VAL A 302 12.55 -2.16 10.83
N GLU A 303 12.93 -3.31 11.42
CA GLU A 303 13.76 -4.32 10.77
C GLU A 303 13.00 -5.16 9.74
N VAL A 304 11.72 -5.41 9.99
CA VAL A 304 10.85 -6.29 9.21
C VAL A 304 9.67 -5.48 8.66
N PRO A 305 9.88 -4.67 7.60
CA PRO A 305 8.83 -3.83 7.06
C PRO A 305 7.70 -4.67 6.45
N VAL A 306 6.45 -4.24 6.63
CA VAL A 306 5.29 -4.84 5.97
C VAL A 306 5.31 -4.49 4.49
N ARG A 307 5.70 -5.47 3.66
CA ARG A 307 5.87 -5.32 2.21
C ARG A 307 4.66 -5.75 1.38
N VAL A 308 3.72 -6.49 1.98
CA VAL A 308 2.53 -7.04 1.30
C VAL A 308 1.30 -6.72 2.16
N PRO A 309 0.30 -5.99 1.62
CA PRO A 309 -0.98 -5.75 2.30
C PRO A 309 -1.62 -7.05 2.79
N GLY A 310 -2.16 -7.05 4.01
CA GLY A 310 -2.79 -8.24 4.62
C GLY A 310 -1.85 -9.40 4.99
N HIS A 311 -0.53 -9.31 4.76
CA HIS A 311 0.43 -10.32 5.22
C HIS A 311 1.36 -9.76 6.30
N THR A 312 1.20 -10.30 7.52
CA THR A 312 2.07 -9.97 8.66
C THR A 312 3.21 -11.00 8.74
N PRO A 313 4.49 -10.58 8.60
CA PRO A 313 5.61 -11.51 8.73
C PRO A 313 5.65 -12.16 10.12
N PRO A 314 6.08 -13.44 10.26
CA PRO A 314 6.06 -14.15 11.53
C PRO A 314 6.75 -13.44 12.71
N PRO A 315 7.92 -12.78 12.55
CA PRO A 315 8.53 -12.03 13.64
C PRO A 315 7.66 -10.86 14.12
N LEU A 316 7.04 -10.15 13.18
CA LEU A 316 6.15 -9.03 13.49
C LEU A 316 4.85 -9.52 14.12
N HIS A 317 4.29 -10.63 13.63
CA HIS A 317 3.12 -11.26 14.21
C HIS A 317 3.34 -11.63 15.69
N ALA A 318 4.48 -12.27 15.99
CA ALA A 318 4.85 -12.62 17.37
C ALA A 318 4.99 -11.38 18.27
N ALA A 319 5.60 -10.30 17.77
CA ALA A 319 5.72 -9.05 18.51
C ALA A 319 4.35 -8.40 18.79
N ILE A 320 3.41 -8.47 17.83
CA ILE A 320 2.03 -7.98 18.00
C ILE A 320 1.29 -8.80 19.05
N ALA A 321 1.42 -10.12 19.02
CA ALA A 321 0.84 -10.99 20.05
C ALA A 321 1.36 -10.63 21.46
N GLY A 322 2.64 -10.27 21.57
CA GLY A 322 3.28 -9.87 22.83
C GLY A 322 2.71 -8.61 23.49
N VAL A 323 2.06 -7.71 22.74
CA VAL A 323 1.46 -6.48 23.30
C VAL A 323 -0.03 -6.61 23.60
N ARG A 324 -0.72 -7.67 23.15
CA ARG A 324 -2.20 -7.80 23.25
C ARG A 324 -2.72 -7.74 24.68
N SER A 325 -2.13 -8.50 25.60
CA SER A 325 -2.63 -8.62 26.98
C SER A 325 -2.52 -7.33 27.79
N ALA A 326 -1.55 -6.48 27.43
CA ALA A 326 -1.27 -5.21 28.09
C ALA A 326 -1.94 -4.01 27.38
N TYR A 327 -2.65 -4.24 26.28
CA TYR A 327 -3.27 -3.20 25.47
C TYR A 327 -4.68 -2.85 25.96
N ASN A 328 -4.85 -1.58 26.28
CA ASN A 328 -6.09 -0.93 26.71
C ASN A 328 -6.85 -1.70 27.80
N PRO A 329 -6.24 -1.88 28.99
CA PRO A 329 -6.86 -2.61 30.09
C PRO A 329 -8.20 -2.00 30.46
N ALA A 330 -9.16 -2.84 30.86
CA ALA A 330 -10.52 -2.38 31.20
C ALA A 330 -10.52 -1.41 32.39
N THR A 331 -9.67 -1.66 33.38
CA THR A 331 -9.49 -0.83 34.57
C THR A 331 -8.01 -0.56 34.82
N LEU A 332 -7.72 0.62 35.37
CA LEU A 332 -6.43 0.98 35.93
C LEU A 332 -6.65 1.28 37.41
N ASP A 333 -5.96 0.58 38.30
CA ASP A 333 -5.96 0.93 39.71
C ASP A 333 -5.17 2.23 39.87
N ALA A 334 -5.82 3.26 40.42
CA ALA A 334 -5.25 4.59 40.57
C ALA A 334 -3.92 4.61 41.36
N THR A 335 -3.74 3.66 42.28
CA THR A 335 -2.58 3.56 43.18
C THR A 335 -1.51 2.59 42.72
N ALA A 336 -1.87 1.60 41.89
CA ALA A 336 -0.91 0.65 41.35
C ALA A 336 0.03 1.33 40.34
N THR A 337 1.26 0.84 40.28
CA THR A 337 2.27 1.30 39.32
C THR A 337 2.33 0.38 38.10
N TYR A 338 2.48 0.97 36.92
CA TYR A 338 2.49 0.27 35.65
C TYR A 338 3.68 0.72 34.80
N GLU A 339 4.24 -0.20 34.01
CA GLU A 339 5.13 0.15 32.92
C GLU A 339 4.33 0.84 31.80
N PHE A 340 4.30 2.17 31.82
CA PHE A 340 3.51 2.96 30.88
C PHE A 340 4.27 3.17 29.57
N ALA A 341 3.70 2.66 28.47
CA ALA A 341 4.30 2.81 27.15
C ALA A 341 3.87 4.12 26.48
N TYR A 342 2.57 4.25 26.17
CA TYR A 342 1.96 5.46 25.61
C TYR A 342 0.43 5.51 25.78
N VAL A 343 -0.15 6.69 25.64
CA VAL A 343 -1.59 6.88 25.37
C VAL A 343 -1.78 7.43 23.96
N SER A 344 -2.92 7.13 23.31
CA SER A 344 -3.22 7.62 21.96
C SER A 344 -4.68 8.01 21.79
N ALA A 345 -4.96 9.19 21.24
CA ALA A 345 -6.31 9.72 21.03
C ALA A 345 -6.58 10.10 19.56
N PRO A 346 -7.83 9.99 19.08
CA PRO A 346 -8.19 10.35 17.71
C PRO A 346 -8.20 11.86 17.52
N ILE A 347 -7.67 12.31 16.37
CA ILE A 347 -7.93 13.62 15.80
C ILE A 347 -8.93 13.43 14.66
N PHE A 348 -10.04 14.14 14.74
CA PHE A 348 -11.13 14.07 13.78
C PHE A 348 -10.98 15.14 12.69
N GLY A 349 -11.29 14.76 11.45
CA GLY A 349 -11.47 15.70 10.34
C GLY A 349 -12.90 16.24 10.29
N GLU A 350 -13.16 17.13 9.33
CA GLU A 350 -14.48 17.75 9.11
C GLU A 350 -15.62 16.75 8.93
N ALA A 351 -15.34 15.62 8.27
CA ALA A 351 -16.33 14.57 8.02
C ALA A 351 -16.61 13.69 9.25
N GLY A 352 -15.98 13.97 10.40
CA GLY A 352 -16.11 13.20 11.63
C GLY A 352 -15.34 11.87 11.60
N ASP A 353 -14.49 11.65 10.61
CA ASP A 353 -13.59 10.52 10.53
C ASP A 353 -12.26 10.80 11.25
N VAL A 354 -11.63 9.75 11.76
CA VAL A 354 -10.29 9.86 12.36
C VAL A 354 -9.26 10.03 11.26
N VAL A 355 -8.69 11.24 11.16
CA VAL A 355 -7.66 11.56 10.18
C VAL A 355 -6.26 11.25 10.73
N LEU A 356 -6.03 11.49 12.01
CA LEU A 356 -4.75 11.24 12.68
C LEU A 356 -4.99 10.64 14.07
N ALA A 357 -3.99 9.97 14.62
CA ALA A 357 -3.94 9.64 16.03
C ALA A 357 -2.73 10.34 16.68
N LEU A 358 -2.97 11.07 17.77
CA LEU A 358 -1.94 11.71 18.58
C LEU A 358 -1.56 10.77 19.71
N SER A 359 -0.27 10.46 19.83
CA SER A 359 0.24 9.60 20.90
C SER A 359 1.22 10.35 21.80
N LEU A 360 1.08 10.18 23.12
CA LEU A 360 2.02 10.66 24.13
C LEU A 360 2.70 9.47 24.79
N TYR A 361 4.02 9.44 24.77
CA TYR A 361 4.77 8.36 25.39
C TYR A 361 4.97 8.59 26.89
N GLY A 362 5.15 7.50 27.64
CA GLY A 362 5.48 7.56 29.06
C GLY A 362 6.92 8.01 29.34
N PRO A 363 7.26 8.30 30.60
CA PRO A 363 8.59 8.79 30.99
C PRO A 363 9.68 7.69 31.02
N GLY A 364 9.32 6.42 30.85
CA GLY A 364 10.26 5.28 30.86
C GLY A 364 10.35 4.60 32.23
N GLU A 365 10.11 5.35 33.30
CA GLU A 365 9.88 4.80 34.64
C GLU A 365 8.41 4.37 34.85
N PRO A 366 8.14 3.40 35.74
CA PRO A 366 6.77 3.04 36.11
C PRO A 366 6.01 4.21 36.74
N VAL A 367 4.76 4.40 36.33
CA VAL A 367 3.88 5.47 36.84
C VAL A 367 2.59 4.89 37.40
N THR A 368 1.89 5.66 38.24
CA THR A 368 0.62 5.21 38.83
C THR A 368 -0.50 5.20 37.80
N GLY A 369 -1.54 4.39 38.03
CA GLY A 369 -2.75 4.43 37.19
C GLY A 369 -3.38 5.82 37.10
N ALA A 370 -3.37 6.57 38.21
CA ALA A 370 -3.85 7.97 38.23
C ALA A 370 -3.03 8.89 37.32
N ALA A 371 -1.71 8.67 37.21
CA ALA A 371 -0.86 9.41 36.29
C ALA A 371 -1.19 9.07 34.83
N ILE A 372 -1.41 7.78 34.51
CA ILE A 372 -1.81 7.34 33.16
C ILE A 372 -3.15 7.96 32.74
N GLU A 373 -4.12 8.05 33.66
CA GLU A 373 -5.38 8.74 33.40
C GLU A 373 -5.18 10.25 33.17
N ALA A 374 -4.21 10.87 33.83
CA ALA A 374 -3.86 12.27 33.58
C ALA A 374 -3.28 12.47 32.17
N TYR A 375 -2.36 11.59 31.74
CA TYR A 375 -1.89 11.56 30.34
C TYR A 375 -3.04 11.36 29.36
N GLY A 376 -3.98 10.46 29.69
CA GLY A 376 -5.19 10.22 28.91
C GLY A 376 -6.05 11.46 28.70
N ARG A 377 -6.37 12.18 29.79
CA ARG A 377 -7.12 13.44 29.71
C ARG A 377 -6.38 14.50 28.89
N GLU A 378 -5.06 14.58 29.04
CA GLU A 378 -4.22 15.54 28.33
C GLU A 378 -4.21 15.26 26.81
N VAL A 379 -3.99 14.00 26.40
CA VAL A 379 -3.96 13.64 24.98
C VAL A 379 -5.33 13.84 24.33
N THR A 380 -6.42 13.51 25.03
CA THR A 380 -7.78 13.70 24.51
C THR A 380 -8.14 15.18 24.37
N ALA A 381 -7.81 16.02 25.37
CA ALA A 381 -8.06 17.46 25.30
C ALA A 381 -7.29 18.11 24.14
N MET A 382 -6.03 17.71 23.94
CA MET A 382 -5.22 18.21 22.83
C MET A 382 -5.75 17.73 21.48
N ALA A 383 -6.05 16.44 21.35
CA ALA A 383 -6.58 15.90 20.10
C ALA A 383 -7.92 16.56 19.71
N ALA A 384 -8.78 16.90 20.69
CA ALA A 384 -9.99 17.67 20.47
C ALA A 384 -9.69 19.09 19.95
N ALA A 385 -8.76 19.82 20.58
CA ALA A 385 -8.36 21.16 20.12
C ALA A 385 -7.78 21.14 18.69
N LEU A 386 -6.96 20.13 18.37
CA LEU A 386 -6.43 19.94 17.02
C LEU A 386 -7.55 19.61 16.02
N SER A 387 -8.54 18.81 16.42
CA SER A 387 -9.70 18.49 15.58
C SER A 387 -10.54 19.74 15.25
N GLU A 388 -10.81 20.59 16.24
CA GLU A 388 -11.49 21.87 16.03
C GLU A 388 -10.72 22.78 15.08
N GLY A 389 -9.39 22.82 15.24
CA GLY A 389 -8.50 23.58 14.36
C GLY A 389 -8.46 23.08 12.91
N LEU A 390 -8.93 21.86 12.63
CA LEU A 390 -9.04 21.31 11.27
C LEU A 390 -10.42 21.53 10.64
N ALA A 391 -11.43 21.89 11.42
CA ALA A 391 -12.79 22.20 10.94
C ALA A 391 -12.97 23.65 10.44
N VAL A 392 -11.86 24.39 10.34
CA VAL A 392 -11.74 25.79 9.91
C VAL A 392 -10.69 25.87 8.80
#